data_AF-U5MQI8-F1
#
_entry.id   AF-U5MQI8-F1
#
_cell.length_a   1.000
_cell.length_b   1.000
_cell.length_c   1.000
_cell.angle_alpha   90.00
_cell.angle_beta   90.00
_cell.angle_gamma   90.00
#
_symmetry.space_group_name_H-M   'P 1'
#
loop_
_entity.id
_entity.type
_entity.pdbx_description
1 polymer ?
#
loop_
_entity_poly.entity_id
_entity_poly.type
_entity_poly.pdbx_seq_one_letter_code
_entity_poly.pdbx_strand_id
1 'polypeptide(L)'
;MFYKNQLAEEVTKYLSIIQAYVHMQNCKGLFDINKYCEDVFCGLLNIVCDLNLINLNRIDYNFPAVDLGDYNRRICFQVTSTNDISKIRYTVDKFIEKELNKDFDNLFIFILGNKKNYTADINTGENLVFDISKNVMDISDLAIAINDFKDDKINAVLGYLKSTVMLNFTDDYRDKELFNSFNNAIRNCIKLLRDSEYDFAFTPTPENLISEFQAIINEWCFPDKKFSMQILEDNKNIIINSMNEINSYLKSPIYFQYHPVDGFIMPKKDPERKLFNEMQNTTFNLRKIIIEAHNQMCELLIQ
;
A
#
# COMPACT_ATOMS: atom_id res chain seq x y z
N MET A 1 -14.34 -20.61 10.56
CA MET A 1 -13.15 -20.29 9.74
C MET A 1 -11.97 -20.21 10.72
N PHE A 2 -10.89 -20.96 10.52
CA PHE A 2 -9.77 -21.03 11.48
C PHE A 2 -8.82 -19.83 11.32
N TYR A 3 -8.38 -19.22 12.43
CA TYR A 3 -7.61 -17.96 12.49
C TYR A 3 -6.31 -17.97 11.67
N LYS A 4 -5.56 -19.08 11.66
CA LYS A 4 -4.32 -19.24 10.88
C LYS A 4 -4.53 -19.01 9.37
N ASN A 5 -5.65 -19.51 8.83
CA ASN A 5 -5.97 -19.34 7.40
C ASN A 5 -6.16 -17.86 7.05
N GLN A 6 -6.65 -17.03 7.98
CA GLN A 6 -6.86 -15.60 7.72
C GLN A 6 -5.54 -14.83 7.59
N LEU A 7 -4.52 -15.14 8.40
CA LEU A 7 -3.22 -14.45 8.34
C LEU A 7 -2.49 -14.75 7.04
N ALA A 8 -2.43 -16.01 6.64
CA ALA A 8 -1.76 -16.41 5.39
C ALA A 8 -2.53 -15.92 4.15
N GLU A 9 -3.87 -15.87 4.21
CA GLU A 9 -4.69 -15.22 3.19
C GLU A 9 -4.40 -13.72 3.09
N GLU A 10 -4.21 -13.00 4.21
CA GLU A 10 -3.79 -11.59 4.16
C GLU A 10 -2.43 -11.43 3.48
N VAL A 11 -1.43 -12.23 3.86
CA VAL A 11 -0.11 -12.19 3.21
C VAL A 11 -0.24 -12.41 1.69
N THR A 12 -1.05 -13.40 1.29
CA THR A 12 -1.32 -13.68 -0.12
C THR A 12 -1.93 -12.47 -0.84
N LYS A 13 -2.83 -11.71 -0.20
CA LYS A 13 -3.39 -10.48 -0.78
C LYS A 13 -2.30 -9.44 -1.06
N TYR A 14 -1.44 -9.14 -0.07
CA TYR A 14 -0.35 -8.17 -0.22
C TYR A 14 0.60 -8.57 -1.36
N LEU A 15 1.02 -9.84 -1.38
CA LEU A 15 1.88 -10.39 -2.43
C LEU A 15 1.23 -10.29 -3.83
N SER A 16 -0.06 -10.63 -3.94
CA SER A 16 -0.82 -10.53 -5.19
C SER A 16 -0.87 -9.08 -5.71
N ILE A 17 -0.99 -8.11 -4.80
CA ILE A 17 -1.03 -6.69 -5.15
C ILE A 17 0.31 -6.22 -5.68
N ILE A 18 1.43 -6.57 -5.01
CA ILE A 18 2.77 -6.25 -5.50
C ILE A 18 2.96 -6.82 -6.91
N GLN A 19 2.62 -8.11 -7.11
CA GLN A 19 2.74 -8.78 -8.40
C GLN A 19 1.95 -8.04 -9.50
N ALA A 20 0.68 -7.71 -9.24
CA ALA A 20 -0.18 -7.01 -10.18
C ALA A 20 0.33 -5.59 -10.49
N TYR A 21 0.81 -4.87 -9.48
CA TYR A 21 1.34 -3.52 -9.65
C TYR A 21 2.62 -3.52 -10.49
N VAL A 22 3.56 -4.42 -10.21
CA VAL A 22 4.78 -4.62 -11.01
C VAL A 22 4.42 -4.92 -12.47
N HIS A 23 3.48 -5.83 -12.69
CA HIS A 23 3.03 -6.17 -14.04
C HIS A 23 2.48 -4.94 -14.79
N MET A 24 1.58 -4.17 -14.16
CA MET A 24 1.00 -2.96 -14.75
C MET A 24 2.02 -1.87 -15.07
N GLN A 25 3.00 -1.65 -14.19
CA GLN A 25 4.04 -0.67 -14.40
C GLN A 25 4.98 -1.08 -15.54
N ASN A 26 5.36 -2.36 -15.61
CA ASN A 26 6.15 -2.89 -16.73
C ASN A 26 5.42 -2.80 -18.07
N CYS A 27 4.10 -3.03 -18.11
CA CYS A 27 3.29 -2.81 -19.31
C CYS A 27 3.29 -1.34 -19.78
N LYS A 28 3.45 -0.39 -18.86
CA LYS A 28 3.60 1.05 -19.17
C LYS A 28 5.03 1.45 -19.54
N GLY A 29 5.99 0.51 -19.54
CA GLY A 29 7.41 0.79 -19.73
C GLY A 29 8.08 1.48 -18.52
N LEU A 30 7.44 1.45 -17.34
CA LEU A 30 7.95 2.05 -16.11
C LEU A 30 8.66 0.98 -15.26
N PHE A 31 9.95 0.77 -15.51
CA PHE A 31 10.73 -0.30 -14.89
C PHE A 31 11.34 0.05 -13.51
N ASP A 32 11.24 1.32 -13.07
CA ASP A 32 11.77 1.77 -11.77
C ASP A 32 11.13 1.04 -10.59
N ILE A 33 9.92 0.50 -10.77
CA ILE A 33 9.26 -0.31 -9.74
C ILE A 33 10.05 -1.58 -9.39
N ASN A 34 10.82 -2.13 -10.33
CA ASN A 34 11.59 -3.34 -10.09
C ASN A 34 12.70 -3.08 -9.07
N LYS A 35 13.34 -1.90 -9.14
CA LYS A 35 14.36 -1.47 -8.15
C LYS A 35 13.76 -1.31 -6.75
N TYR A 36 12.56 -0.73 -6.67
CA TYR A 36 11.84 -0.67 -5.39
C TYR A 36 11.54 -2.07 -4.85
N CYS A 37 11.14 -2.99 -5.73
CA CYS A 37 10.87 -4.37 -5.35
C CYS A 37 12.11 -5.12 -4.86
N GLU A 38 13.32 -4.81 -5.35
CA GLU A 38 14.56 -5.38 -4.78
C GLU A 38 14.65 -5.12 -3.28
N ASP A 39 14.42 -3.87 -2.83
CA ASP A 39 14.47 -3.52 -1.41
C ASP A 39 13.32 -4.17 -0.60
N VAL A 40 12.12 -4.24 -1.17
CA VAL A 40 10.96 -4.89 -0.53
C VAL A 40 11.23 -6.39 -0.35
N PHE A 41 11.67 -7.07 -1.40
CA PHE A 41 11.92 -8.51 -1.33
C PHE A 41 13.20 -8.83 -0.55
N CYS A 42 14.15 -7.90 -0.43
CA CYS A 42 15.28 -8.03 0.49
C CYS A 42 14.82 -8.23 1.94
N GLY A 43 13.97 -7.34 2.45
CA GLY A 43 13.48 -7.46 3.83
C GLY A 43 12.53 -8.64 4.00
N LEU A 44 11.68 -8.91 3.00
CA LEU A 44 10.76 -10.05 3.06
C LEU A 44 11.50 -11.40 3.08
N LEU A 45 12.48 -11.59 2.20
CA LEU A 45 13.27 -12.83 2.14
C LEU A 45 14.12 -13.02 3.40
N ASN A 46 14.58 -11.95 4.04
CA ASN A 46 15.24 -12.03 5.35
C ASN A 46 14.35 -12.66 6.41
N ILE A 47 13.07 -12.25 6.46
CA ILE A 47 12.11 -12.80 7.41
C ILE A 47 11.75 -14.23 7.03
N VAL A 48 11.44 -14.50 5.76
CA VAL A 48 10.96 -15.82 5.31
C VAL A 48 12.06 -16.88 5.46
N CYS A 49 13.29 -16.58 5.02
CA CYS A 49 14.39 -17.53 4.95
C CYS A 49 15.37 -17.42 6.13
N ASP A 50 15.12 -16.55 7.11
CA ASP A 50 16.01 -16.29 8.26
C ASP A 50 17.44 -15.89 7.80
N LEU A 51 17.50 -14.93 6.88
CA LEU A 51 18.72 -14.40 6.25
C LEU A 51 19.01 -12.95 6.65
N ASN A 52 20.21 -12.47 6.30
CA ASN A 52 20.65 -11.09 6.44
C ASN A 52 21.10 -10.52 5.08
N LEU A 53 20.25 -10.66 4.07
CA LEU A 53 20.41 -10.06 2.75
C LEU A 53 20.51 -8.55 2.85
N ILE A 54 21.40 -7.99 2.03
CA ILE A 54 21.48 -6.56 1.73
C ILE A 54 21.33 -6.35 0.23
N ASN A 55 20.78 -5.20 -0.15
CA ASN A 55 20.77 -4.78 -1.55
C ASN A 55 22.19 -4.38 -1.97
N LEU A 56 22.78 -5.16 -2.89
CA LEU A 56 24.15 -5.02 -3.36
C LEU A 56 24.34 -3.77 -4.22
N ASN A 57 23.27 -3.23 -4.80
CA ASN A 57 23.30 -1.95 -5.50
C ASN A 57 23.67 -0.77 -4.57
N ARG A 58 23.65 -0.97 -3.24
CA ARG A 58 24.12 0.02 -2.25
C ARG A 58 25.64 -0.01 -2.05
N ILE A 59 26.30 -1.11 -2.44
CA ILE A 59 27.76 -1.28 -2.33
C ILE A 59 28.42 -0.81 -3.63
N ASP A 60 27.95 -1.34 -4.76
CA ASP A 60 28.41 -0.97 -6.09
C ASP A 60 27.20 -0.80 -7.01
N TYR A 61 27.16 0.32 -7.74
CA TYR A 61 26.01 0.67 -8.56
C TYR A 61 25.91 -0.29 -9.75
N ASN A 62 24.78 -1.01 -9.87
CA ASN A 62 24.59 -2.12 -10.80
C ASN A 62 25.54 -3.29 -10.52
N PHE A 63 25.55 -3.77 -9.28
CA PHE A 63 26.30 -4.97 -8.91
C PHE A 63 25.97 -6.10 -9.91
N PRO A 64 26.99 -6.79 -10.45
CA PRO A 64 26.77 -7.66 -11.59
C PRO A 64 25.90 -8.86 -11.25
N ALA A 65 24.84 -9.08 -12.04
CA ALA A 65 24.05 -10.32 -12.13
C ALA A 65 23.30 -10.78 -10.87
N VAL A 66 23.44 -10.09 -9.74
CA VAL A 66 22.70 -10.37 -8.51
C VAL A 66 22.39 -9.05 -7.82
N ASP A 67 21.20 -8.97 -7.21
CA ASP A 67 20.72 -7.73 -6.59
C ASP A 67 20.85 -7.79 -5.06
N LEU A 68 20.70 -8.97 -4.47
CA LEU A 68 20.70 -9.18 -3.02
C LEU A 68 21.76 -10.20 -2.61
N GLY A 69 22.42 -9.98 -1.48
CA GLY A 69 23.44 -10.91 -0.98
C GLY A 69 23.52 -10.96 0.55
N ASP A 70 23.74 -12.16 1.08
CA ASP A 70 24.12 -12.42 2.47
C ASP A 70 25.51 -13.08 2.45
N TYR A 71 26.55 -12.30 2.74
CA TYR A 71 27.93 -12.77 2.74
C TYR A 71 28.22 -13.80 3.84
N ASN A 72 27.48 -13.76 4.96
CA ASN A 72 27.69 -14.70 6.07
C ASN A 72 27.14 -16.09 5.72
N ARG A 73 25.95 -16.12 5.13
CA ARG A 73 25.33 -17.36 4.63
C ARG A 73 25.85 -17.76 3.26
N ARG A 74 26.58 -16.88 2.57
CA ARG A 74 27.08 -17.05 1.20
C ARG A 74 25.94 -17.37 0.22
N ILE A 75 24.83 -16.64 0.35
CA ILE A 75 23.63 -16.78 -0.50
C ILE A 75 23.37 -15.45 -1.22
N CYS A 76 22.99 -15.52 -2.49
CA CYS A 76 22.59 -14.35 -3.26
C CYS A 76 21.30 -14.59 -4.05
N PHE A 77 20.62 -13.49 -4.39
CA PHE A 77 19.42 -13.49 -5.21
C PHE A 77 19.54 -12.49 -6.35
N GLN A 78 19.16 -12.90 -7.56
CA GLN A 78 18.70 -12.00 -8.60
C GLN A 78 17.19 -11.84 -8.48
N VAL A 79 16.71 -10.61 -8.34
CA VAL A 79 15.30 -10.24 -8.40
C VAL A 79 14.99 -9.76 -9.82
N THR A 80 13.92 -10.25 -10.45
CA THR A 80 13.63 -9.92 -11.85
C THR A 80 12.14 -10.03 -12.17
N SER A 81 11.62 -9.14 -13.02
CA SER A 81 10.27 -9.30 -13.59
C SER A 81 10.25 -10.14 -14.87
N THR A 82 11.42 -10.39 -15.48
CA THR A 82 11.56 -11.23 -16.68
C THR A 82 11.65 -12.69 -16.29
N ASN A 83 10.79 -13.52 -16.88
CA ASN A 83 10.67 -14.95 -16.57
C ASN A 83 11.17 -15.87 -17.70
N ASP A 84 11.86 -15.34 -18.70
CA ASP A 84 12.39 -16.12 -19.81
C ASP A 84 13.64 -16.90 -19.42
N ILE A 85 13.77 -18.11 -19.96
CA ILE A 85 14.92 -18.98 -19.71
C ILE A 85 16.26 -18.35 -20.15
N SER A 86 16.23 -17.47 -21.14
CA SER A 86 17.40 -16.71 -21.59
C SER A 86 17.92 -15.77 -20.49
N LYS A 87 17.04 -15.12 -19.72
CA LYS A 87 17.42 -14.27 -18.57
C LYS A 87 18.02 -15.11 -17.45
N ILE A 88 17.45 -16.28 -17.18
CA ILE A 88 17.98 -17.23 -16.17
C ILE A 88 19.41 -17.66 -16.57
N ARG A 89 19.60 -18.14 -17.80
CA ARG A 89 20.92 -18.53 -18.33
C ARG A 89 21.92 -17.38 -18.25
N TYR A 90 21.53 -16.20 -18.73
CA TYR A 90 22.38 -15.01 -18.68
C TYR A 90 22.83 -14.68 -17.26
N THR A 91 21.94 -14.80 -16.28
CA THR A 91 22.24 -14.52 -14.87
C THR A 91 23.27 -15.52 -14.34
N VAL A 92 23.08 -16.80 -14.61
CA VAL A 92 24.01 -17.87 -14.22
C VAL A 92 25.38 -17.71 -14.90
N ASP A 93 25.40 -17.46 -16.21
CA ASP A 93 26.62 -17.26 -16.97
C ASP A 93 27.40 -16.04 -16.44
N LYS A 94 26.71 -14.94 -16.14
CA LYS A 94 27.34 -13.74 -15.56
C LYS A 94 27.83 -13.95 -14.14
N PHE A 95 27.11 -14.72 -13.34
CA PHE A 95 27.55 -15.09 -11.99
C PHE A 95 28.91 -15.82 -12.03
N ILE A 96 29.05 -16.78 -12.96
CA ILE A 96 30.30 -17.54 -13.16
C ILE A 96 31.39 -16.65 -13.78
N GLU A 97 31.08 -15.88 -14.83
CA GLU A 97 32.02 -14.97 -15.51
C GLU A 97 32.65 -13.96 -14.53
N LYS A 98 31.88 -13.50 -13.55
CA LYS A 98 32.31 -12.53 -12.54
C LYS A 98 32.88 -13.16 -11.27
N GLU A 99 33.06 -14.47 -11.27
CA GLU A 99 33.63 -15.24 -10.15
C GLU A 99 32.91 -14.97 -8.81
N LEU A 100 31.60 -14.72 -8.87
CA LEU A 100 30.79 -14.44 -7.67
C LEU A 100 30.68 -15.66 -6.74
N ASN A 101 31.03 -16.84 -7.25
CA ASN A 101 31.17 -18.06 -6.46
C ASN A 101 32.24 -17.95 -5.34
N LYS A 102 33.15 -16.98 -5.42
CA LYS A 102 34.08 -16.67 -4.33
C LYS A 102 33.36 -16.16 -3.09
N ASP A 103 32.29 -15.39 -3.27
CA ASP A 103 31.53 -14.75 -2.20
C ASP A 103 30.24 -15.52 -1.85
N PHE A 104 29.62 -16.18 -2.83
CA PHE A 104 28.33 -16.84 -2.67
C PHE A 104 28.37 -18.28 -3.21
N ASP A 105 27.91 -19.24 -2.40
CA ASP A 105 27.84 -20.64 -2.79
C ASP A 105 26.50 -20.97 -3.47
N ASN A 106 25.46 -20.20 -3.19
CA ASN A 106 24.11 -20.42 -3.70
C ASN A 106 23.57 -19.17 -4.41
N LEU A 107 23.11 -19.37 -5.65
CA LEU A 107 22.38 -18.39 -6.43
C LEU A 107 20.91 -18.78 -6.50
N PHE A 108 20.04 -17.83 -6.17
CA PHE A 108 18.61 -17.93 -6.39
C PHE A 108 18.14 -16.86 -7.38
N ILE A 109 17.10 -17.16 -8.14
CA ILE A 109 16.42 -16.20 -9.00
C ILE A 109 14.99 -16.07 -8.50
N PHE A 110 14.65 -14.86 -8.06
CA PHE A 110 13.32 -14.50 -7.58
C PHE A 110 12.57 -13.71 -8.65
N ILE A 111 11.53 -14.33 -9.20
CA ILE A 111 10.71 -13.74 -10.26
C ILE A 111 9.54 -12.98 -9.63
N LEU A 112 9.48 -11.66 -9.87
CA LEU A 112 8.40 -10.77 -9.40
C LEU A 112 7.06 -11.05 -10.08
N GLY A 113 7.07 -11.73 -11.23
CA GLY A 113 5.87 -12.18 -11.94
C GLY A 113 5.53 -13.64 -11.62
N ASN A 114 5.00 -14.36 -12.61
CA ASN A 114 4.87 -15.81 -12.53
C ASN A 114 6.02 -16.46 -13.29
N LYS A 115 6.69 -17.45 -12.69
CA LYS A 115 7.69 -18.24 -13.39
C LYS A 115 7.03 -19.16 -14.43
N LYS A 116 7.79 -19.60 -15.42
CA LYS A 116 7.34 -20.58 -16.41
C LYS A 116 7.72 -21.99 -15.97
N ASN A 117 7.09 -23.00 -16.54
CA ASN A 117 7.59 -24.37 -16.45
C ASN A 117 8.82 -24.48 -17.36
N TYR A 118 10.00 -24.50 -16.74
CA TYR A 118 11.27 -24.63 -17.45
C TYR A 118 11.61 -26.12 -17.64
N THR A 119 12.00 -26.49 -18.85
CA THR A 119 12.47 -27.85 -19.20
C THR A 119 13.95 -27.87 -19.56
N ALA A 120 14.65 -26.76 -19.35
CA ALA A 120 16.03 -26.59 -19.77
C ALA A 120 17.01 -27.02 -18.69
N ASP A 121 18.07 -27.71 -19.09
CA ASP A 121 19.23 -27.94 -18.25
C ASP A 121 20.21 -26.77 -18.36
N ILE A 122 20.70 -26.27 -17.22
CA ILE A 122 21.66 -25.17 -17.16
C ILE A 122 22.98 -25.76 -16.72
N ASN A 123 23.88 -25.91 -17.68
CA ASN A 123 25.22 -26.39 -17.40
C ASN A 123 26.02 -25.29 -16.68
N THR A 124 26.34 -25.55 -15.41
CA THR A 124 27.13 -24.66 -14.56
C THR A 124 28.57 -25.14 -14.35
N GLY A 125 28.94 -26.30 -14.89
CA GLY A 125 30.20 -26.97 -14.59
C GLY A 125 30.36 -27.24 -13.08
N GLU A 126 31.59 -27.15 -12.59
CA GLU A 126 31.90 -27.30 -11.15
C GLU A 126 31.80 -25.99 -10.36
N ASN A 127 31.49 -24.88 -11.04
CA ASN A 127 31.58 -23.54 -10.45
C ASN A 127 30.35 -23.13 -9.63
N LEU A 128 29.21 -23.80 -9.84
CA LEU A 128 27.95 -23.53 -9.16
C LEU A 128 27.04 -24.76 -9.22
N VAL A 129 26.37 -25.11 -8.13
CA VAL A 129 25.26 -26.08 -8.16
C VAL A 129 23.96 -25.31 -8.36
N PHE A 130 23.36 -25.43 -9.55
CA PHE A 130 22.11 -24.72 -9.89
C PHE A 130 21.06 -25.67 -10.45
N ASP A 131 19.99 -25.87 -9.68
CA ASP A 131 18.83 -26.68 -10.04
C ASP A 131 17.65 -25.73 -10.25
N ILE A 132 17.20 -25.55 -11.49
CA ILE A 132 16.11 -24.61 -11.81
C ILE A 132 14.88 -24.83 -10.91
N SER A 133 14.56 -26.08 -10.59
CA SER A 133 13.37 -26.41 -9.80
C SER A 133 13.45 -25.92 -8.35
N LYS A 134 14.67 -25.70 -7.84
CA LYS A 134 14.93 -25.26 -6.45
C LYS A 134 15.43 -23.82 -6.38
N ASN A 135 16.21 -23.41 -7.36
CA ASN A 135 16.89 -22.12 -7.38
C ASN A 135 16.08 -21.03 -8.08
N VAL A 136 15.01 -21.38 -8.81
CA VAL A 136 14.10 -20.39 -9.43
C VAL A 136 12.75 -20.44 -8.73
N MET A 137 12.41 -19.32 -8.10
CA MET A 137 11.17 -19.15 -7.35
C MET A 137 10.45 -17.87 -7.78
N ASP A 138 9.15 -17.83 -7.55
CA ASP A 138 8.34 -16.64 -7.74
C ASP A 138 7.50 -16.31 -6.48
N ILE A 139 6.66 -15.29 -6.61
CA ILE A 139 5.76 -14.84 -5.53
C ILE A 139 4.79 -15.95 -5.09
N SER A 140 4.37 -16.83 -6.00
CA SER A 140 3.45 -17.93 -5.67
C SER A 140 4.16 -18.99 -4.83
N ASP A 141 5.40 -19.35 -5.18
CA ASP A 141 6.22 -20.26 -4.36
C ASP A 141 6.41 -19.70 -2.94
N LEU A 142 6.64 -18.39 -2.84
CA LEU A 142 6.78 -17.69 -1.55
C LEU A 142 5.49 -17.75 -0.72
N ALA A 143 4.34 -17.47 -1.34
CA ALA A 143 3.04 -17.54 -0.67
C ALA A 143 2.72 -18.96 -0.17
N ILE A 144 3.04 -19.98 -0.98
CA ILE A 144 2.87 -21.40 -0.59
C ILE A 144 3.74 -21.72 0.62
N ALA A 145 5.02 -21.35 0.61
CA ALA A 145 5.93 -21.61 1.72
C ALA A 145 5.47 -20.97 3.04
N ILE A 146 4.88 -19.77 2.97
CA ILE A 146 4.41 -19.04 4.16
C ILE A 146 3.21 -19.73 4.83
N ASN A 147 2.38 -20.47 4.10
CA ASN A 147 1.23 -21.18 4.69
C ASN A 147 1.64 -22.19 5.77
N ASP A 148 2.84 -22.75 5.65
CA ASP A 148 3.36 -23.76 6.57
C ASP A 148 4.04 -23.16 7.81
N PHE A 149 4.21 -21.84 7.86
CA PHE A 149 4.84 -21.16 8.99
C PHE A 149 3.96 -21.17 10.25
N LYS A 150 4.60 -20.91 11.40
CA LYS A 150 3.91 -20.62 12.65
C LYS A 150 3.37 -19.19 12.63
N ASP A 151 2.28 -18.96 13.36
CA ASP A 151 1.55 -17.68 13.40
C ASP A 151 2.47 -16.47 13.67
N ASP A 152 3.43 -16.59 14.58
CA ASP A 152 4.39 -15.50 14.87
C ASP A 152 5.21 -15.08 13.66
N LYS A 153 5.65 -16.05 12.84
CA LYS A 153 6.44 -15.78 11.63
C LYS A 153 5.55 -15.23 10.51
N ILE A 154 4.31 -15.70 10.41
CA ILE A 154 3.31 -15.12 9.48
C ILE A 154 3.00 -13.67 9.87
N ASN A 155 2.83 -13.38 11.16
CA ASN A 155 2.61 -12.02 11.67
C ASN A 155 3.81 -11.10 11.39
N ALA A 156 5.03 -11.57 11.55
CA ALA A 156 6.23 -10.80 11.19
C ALA A 156 6.26 -10.45 9.69
N VAL A 157 5.97 -11.43 8.83
CA VAL A 157 5.83 -11.21 7.37
C VAL A 157 4.73 -10.20 7.07
N LEU A 158 3.55 -10.36 7.67
CA LEU A 158 2.40 -9.50 7.44
C LEU A 158 2.67 -8.06 7.91
N GLY A 159 3.28 -7.89 9.08
CA GLY A 159 3.68 -6.57 9.61
C GLY A 159 4.69 -5.88 8.70
N TYR A 160 5.68 -6.64 8.20
CA TYR A 160 6.63 -6.12 7.22
C TYR A 160 5.93 -5.68 5.92
N LEU A 161 5.08 -6.53 5.33
CA LEU A 161 4.32 -6.20 4.12
C LEU A 161 3.42 -4.98 4.30
N LYS A 162 2.73 -4.86 5.44
CA LYS A 162 1.90 -3.68 5.80
C LYS A 162 2.71 -2.39 5.86
N SER A 163 3.95 -2.46 6.37
CA SER A 163 4.81 -1.28 6.47
C SER A 163 5.47 -0.88 5.14
N THR A 164 5.71 -1.84 4.25
CA THR A 164 6.54 -1.65 3.04
C THR A 164 5.70 -1.50 1.78
N VAL A 165 4.52 -2.12 1.75
CA VAL A 165 3.55 -1.91 0.69
C VAL A 165 2.55 -0.90 1.22
N MET A 166 2.63 0.34 0.73
CA MET A 166 1.51 1.28 0.87
C MET A 166 0.35 0.73 0.04
N LEU A 167 -0.34 -0.24 0.62
CA LEU A 167 -1.68 -0.54 0.24
C LEU A 167 -2.51 0.66 0.65
N ASN A 168 -2.78 1.56 -0.29
CA ASN A 168 -4.07 2.25 -0.31
C ASN A 168 -5.20 1.25 -0.61
N PHE A 169 -5.15 0.05 -0.01
CA PHE A 169 -6.32 -0.77 0.26
C PHE A 169 -6.72 -0.36 1.66
N THR A 170 -7.22 0.86 1.81
CA THR A 170 -8.15 1.08 2.89
C THR A 170 -9.36 0.24 2.53
N ASP A 171 -9.51 -0.93 3.14
CA ASP A 171 -10.83 -1.45 3.49
C ASP A 171 -11.93 -1.38 2.38
N ASP A 172 -11.63 -1.56 1.08
CA ASP A 172 -12.39 -0.96 -0.04
C ASP A 172 -13.87 -1.42 -0.24
N TYR A 173 -14.36 -2.35 0.59
CA TYR A 173 -15.82 -2.56 0.74
C TYR A 173 -16.43 -1.82 1.94
N ARG A 174 -15.72 -1.74 3.06
CA ARG A 174 -16.12 -0.96 4.26
C ARG A 174 -15.85 0.54 4.05
N ASP A 175 -14.88 0.86 3.20
CA ASP A 175 -14.36 2.20 3.01
C ASP A 175 -15.03 2.93 1.85
N LYS A 176 -15.60 2.24 0.86
CA LYS A 176 -16.35 2.89 -0.22
C LYS A 176 -17.71 3.39 0.23
N GLU A 177 -18.41 2.61 1.06
CA GLU A 177 -19.62 3.09 1.73
C GLU A 177 -19.24 4.22 2.68
N LEU A 178 -18.29 4.02 3.61
CA LEU A 178 -17.80 5.07 4.51
C LEU A 178 -17.33 6.35 3.78
N PHE A 179 -16.64 6.20 2.66
CA PHE A 179 -16.17 7.30 1.81
C PHE A 179 -17.33 8.03 1.13
N ASN A 180 -18.26 7.31 0.51
CA ASN A 180 -19.44 7.91 -0.13
C ASN A 180 -20.31 8.64 0.89
N SER A 181 -20.46 8.02 2.04
CA SER A 181 -21.14 8.49 3.23
C SER A 181 -20.54 9.76 3.84
N PHE A 182 -19.23 9.78 4.08
CA PHE A 182 -18.49 10.95 4.56
C PHE A 182 -18.55 12.09 3.54
N ASN A 183 -18.41 11.77 2.25
CA ASN A 183 -18.57 12.74 1.17
C ASN A 183 -20.01 13.30 1.10
N ASN A 184 -21.03 12.49 1.40
CA ASN A 184 -22.42 12.95 1.48
C ASN A 184 -22.66 13.84 2.70
N ALA A 185 -22.08 13.52 3.86
CA ALA A 185 -22.15 14.37 5.05
C ALA A 185 -21.50 15.74 4.81
N ILE A 186 -20.34 15.77 4.15
CA ILE A 186 -19.69 17.01 3.70
C ILE A 186 -20.61 17.78 2.74
N ARG A 187 -21.19 17.11 1.73
CA ARG A 187 -22.14 17.76 0.79
C ARG A 187 -23.36 18.36 1.49
N ASN A 188 -23.91 17.68 2.51
CA ASN A 188 -25.05 18.18 3.28
C ASN A 188 -24.67 19.38 4.15
N CYS A 189 -23.50 19.34 4.81
CA CYS A 189 -22.96 20.48 5.56
C CYS A 189 -22.76 21.71 4.65
N ILE A 190 -22.19 21.49 3.46
CA ILE A 190 -22.02 22.55 2.44
C ILE A 190 -23.38 23.09 2.00
N LYS A 191 -24.37 22.22 1.81
CA LYS A 191 -25.73 22.62 1.44
C LYS A 191 -26.38 23.47 2.53
N LEU A 192 -26.27 23.10 3.80
CA LEU A 192 -26.76 23.90 4.93
C LEU A 192 -26.07 25.28 5.00
N LEU A 193 -24.75 25.32 4.82
CA LEU A 193 -23.97 26.56 4.75
C LEU A 193 -24.38 27.45 3.56
N ARG A 194 -24.73 26.86 2.43
CA ARG A 194 -25.21 27.59 1.25
C ARG A 194 -26.64 28.08 1.41
N ASP A 195 -27.54 27.24 1.90
CA ASP A 195 -28.95 27.57 2.10
C ASP A 195 -29.11 28.68 3.15
N SER A 196 -28.21 28.78 4.12
CA SER A 196 -28.14 29.90 5.08
C SER A 196 -27.76 31.26 4.51
N GLU A 197 -27.14 31.30 3.32
CA GLU A 197 -26.89 32.55 2.62
C GLU A 197 -28.14 33.06 1.87
N TYR A 198 -29.13 32.18 1.65
CA TYR A 198 -30.37 32.50 0.95
C TYR A 198 -31.58 32.60 1.87
N ASP A 199 -31.55 31.93 3.03
CA ASP A 199 -32.56 32.01 4.08
C ASP A 199 -32.03 32.82 5.28
N PHE A 200 -32.44 34.10 5.37
CA PHE A 200 -32.06 35.02 6.44
C PHE A 200 -32.50 34.54 7.84
N ALA A 201 -33.34 33.51 7.96
CA ALA A 201 -33.82 32.97 9.23
C ALA A 201 -33.00 31.77 9.74
N PHE A 202 -32.10 31.18 8.93
CA PHE A 202 -31.34 30.00 9.32
C PHE A 202 -29.84 30.23 9.17
N THR A 203 -29.13 30.37 10.28
CA THR A 203 -27.66 30.34 10.31
C THR A 203 -27.22 28.99 10.88
N PRO A 204 -26.42 28.16 10.17
CA PRO A 204 -26.01 26.87 10.66
C PRO A 204 -24.96 27.13 11.72
N THR A 205 -25.30 26.79 12.96
CA THR A 205 -24.34 26.89 14.06
C THR A 205 -23.35 25.73 13.96
N PRO A 206 -22.13 25.87 14.52
CA PRO A 206 -21.18 24.76 14.65
C PRO A 206 -21.82 23.51 15.28
N GLU A 207 -22.77 23.70 16.19
CA GLU A 207 -23.57 22.63 16.81
C GLU A 207 -24.49 21.92 15.79
N ASN A 208 -25.07 22.63 14.82
CA ASN A 208 -25.89 22.01 13.77
C ASN A 208 -25.04 21.10 12.85
N LEU A 209 -23.83 21.54 12.52
CA LEU A 209 -22.89 20.76 11.69
C LEU A 209 -22.42 19.49 12.41
N ILE A 210 -22.14 19.60 13.71
CA ILE A 210 -21.76 18.44 14.55
C ILE A 210 -22.92 17.47 14.71
N SER A 211 -24.14 17.96 14.93
CA SER A 211 -25.33 17.13 15.09
C SER A 211 -25.66 16.32 13.83
N GLU A 212 -25.49 16.90 12.64
CA GLU A 212 -25.65 16.19 11.36
C GLU A 212 -24.58 15.10 11.19
N PHE A 213 -23.33 15.44 11.49
CA PHE A 213 -22.23 14.49 11.46
C PHE A 213 -22.44 13.32 12.43
N GLN A 214 -22.96 13.63 13.63
CA GLN A 214 -23.29 12.69 14.68
C GLN A 214 -24.47 11.77 14.32
N ALA A 215 -25.55 12.30 13.74
CA ALA A 215 -26.72 11.51 13.33
C ALA A 215 -26.33 10.41 12.34
N ILE A 216 -25.46 10.76 11.39
CA ILE A 216 -24.99 9.91 10.31
C ILE A 216 -24.00 8.84 10.82
N ILE A 217 -23.09 9.20 11.74
CA ILE A 217 -22.20 8.22 12.39
C ILE A 217 -22.99 7.20 13.23
N ASN A 218 -24.04 7.66 13.92
CA ASN A 218 -24.84 6.82 14.82
C ASN A 218 -25.75 5.82 14.08
N GLU A 219 -26.17 6.09 12.85
CA GLU A 219 -26.88 5.12 12.01
C GLU A 219 -25.98 3.97 11.52
N TRP A 220 -24.65 4.10 11.60
CA TRP A 220 -23.67 3.17 10.99
C TRP A 220 -22.82 2.38 11.97
N CYS A 221 -22.89 2.70 13.25
CA CYS A 221 -22.31 1.83 14.26
C CYS A 221 -23.10 0.53 14.33
N PHE A 222 -22.39 -0.61 14.19
CA PHE A 222 -22.95 -1.92 14.51
C PHE A 222 -23.75 -1.84 15.82
N PRO A 223 -24.83 -2.64 15.98
CA PRO A 223 -25.65 -2.62 17.19
C PRO A 223 -24.86 -2.63 18.51
N ASP A 224 -23.65 -3.19 18.48
CA ASP A 224 -22.81 -3.47 19.64
C ASP A 224 -21.57 -2.55 19.80
N LYS A 225 -21.27 -1.62 18.87
CA LYS A 225 -20.12 -0.70 18.97
C LYS A 225 -20.44 0.70 18.47
N LYS A 226 -21.07 1.50 19.34
CA LYS A 226 -21.36 2.93 19.10
C LYS A 226 -20.08 3.77 19.08
N PHE A 227 -20.01 4.74 18.16
CA PHE A 227 -18.98 5.76 18.13
C PHE A 227 -19.14 6.61 19.39
N SER A 228 -18.05 6.84 20.13
CA SER A 228 -18.15 7.58 21.38
C SER A 228 -18.34 9.07 21.11
N MET A 229 -19.35 9.63 21.77
CA MET A 229 -19.61 11.06 21.84
C MET A 229 -18.40 11.85 22.34
N GLN A 230 -17.61 11.24 23.22
CA GLN A 230 -16.43 11.89 23.79
C GLN A 230 -15.39 12.20 22.70
N ILE A 231 -15.23 11.33 21.68
CA ILE A 231 -14.27 11.56 20.59
C ILE A 231 -14.65 12.77 19.74
N LEU A 232 -15.94 12.93 19.42
CA LEU A 232 -16.41 14.06 18.63
C LEU A 232 -16.24 15.38 19.40
N GLU A 233 -16.47 15.36 20.71
CA GLU A 233 -16.25 16.52 21.57
C GLU A 233 -14.76 16.84 21.75
N ASP A 234 -13.92 15.83 21.99
CA ASP A 234 -12.47 15.97 22.14
C ASP A 234 -11.82 16.55 20.87
N ASN A 235 -12.40 16.28 19.70
CA ASN A 235 -11.93 16.75 18.40
C ASN A 235 -12.80 17.87 17.79
N LYS A 236 -13.76 18.42 18.55
CA LYS A 236 -14.76 19.39 18.08
C LYS A 236 -14.14 20.57 17.33
N ASN A 237 -13.10 21.16 17.90
CA ASN A 237 -12.43 22.33 17.31
C ASN A 237 -11.72 22.00 15.99
N ILE A 238 -11.11 20.83 15.89
CA ILE A 238 -10.44 20.38 14.66
C ILE A 238 -11.48 20.16 13.56
N ILE A 239 -12.59 19.49 13.90
CA ILE A 239 -13.71 19.25 12.98
C ILE A 239 -14.27 20.57 12.44
N ILE A 240 -14.59 21.52 13.34
CA ILE A 240 -15.11 22.83 12.98
C ILE A 240 -14.11 23.60 12.09
N ASN A 241 -12.84 23.63 12.46
CA ASN A 241 -11.83 24.38 11.72
C ASN A 241 -11.61 23.82 10.31
N SER A 242 -11.51 22.50 10.17
CA SER A 242 -11.40 21.85 8.86
C SER A 242 -12.64 22.07 8.00
N MET A 243 -13.84 22.09 8.58
CA MET A 243 -15.07 22.41 7.85
C MET A 243 -15.09 23.85 7.36
N ASN A 244 -14.68 24.81 8.20
CA ASN A 244 -14.58 26.22 7.82
C ASN A 244 -13.55 26.44 6.70
N GLU A 245 -12.41 25.74 6.77
CA GLU A 245 -11.37 25.78 5.75
C GLU A 245 -11.86 25.21 4.41
N ILE A 246 -12.52 24.04 4.42
CA ILE A 246 -13.16 23.45 3.24
C ILE A 246 -14.20 24.41 2.64
N ASN A 247 -15.04 25.03 3.48
CA ASN A 247 -16.03 26.01 3.03
C ASN A 247 -15.37 27.24 2.40
N SER A 248 -14.24 27.70 2.94
CA SER A 248 -13.50 28.84 2.38
C SER A 248 -12.94 28.55 0.98
N TYR A 249 -12.49 27.31 0.72
CA TYR A 249 -12.05 26.88 -0.60
C TYR A 249 -13.19 26.85 -1.60
N LEU A 250 -14.36 26.37 -1.18
CA LEU A 250 -15.57 26.34 -2.03
C LEU A 250 -16.08 27.73 -2.38
N LYS A 251 -15.89 28.72 -1.50
CA LYS A 251 -16.24 30.14 -1.75
C LYS A 251 -15.20 30.89 -2.57
N SER A 252 -14.06 30.28 -2.89
CA SER A 252 -13.01 30.92 -3.70
C SER A 252 -13.54 31.23 -5.11
N PRO A 253 -13.36 32.46 -5.63
CA PRO A 253 -13.75 32.82 -7.00
C PRO A 253 -13.12 31.91 -8.06
N ILE A 254 -11.93 31.37 -7.77
CA ILE A 254 -11.17 30.47 -8.62
C ILE A 254 -11.87 29.10 -8.75
N TYR A 255 -12.58 28.64 -7.72
CA TYR A 255 -13.26 27.34 -7.73
C TYR A 255 -14.55 27.38 -8.58
N PHE A 256 -15.33 28.46 -8.50
CA PHE A 256 -16.58 28.62 -9.26
C PHE A 256 -16.39 28.90 -10.75
N GLN A 257 -15.25 29.47 -11.15
CA GLN A 257 -14.99 29.85 -12.55
C GLN A 257 -14.80 28.63 -13.48
N TYR A 258 -14.42 27.47 -12.93
CA TYR A 258 -14.04 26.27 -13.69
C TYR A 258 -14.91 25.03 -13.41
N HIS A 259 -15.83 25.10 -12.45
CA HIS A 259 -16.84 24.07 -12.17
C HIS A 259 -18.27 24.58 -12.44
N PRO A 260 -18.68 24.81 -13.70
CA PRO A 260 -20.10 24.89 -14.03
C PRO A 260 -20.75 23.52 -13.76
N VAL A 261 -22.03 23.54 -13.42
CA VAL A 261 -22.82 22.44 -12.86
C VAL A 261 -22.83 21.16 -13.71
N ASP A 262 -22.36 21.22 -14.96
CA ASP A 262 -22.33 20.09 -15.89
C ASP A 262 -20.92 19.82 -16.45
N GLY A 263 -20.20 18.88 -15.83
CA GLY A 263 -19.00 18.25 -16.40
C GLY A 263 -17.74 18.38 -15.54
N PHE A 264 -17.25 17.25 -15.02
CA PHE A 264 -16.01 17.17 -14.26
C PHE A 264 -14.80 17.15 -15.22
N ILE A 265 -14.03 18.24 -15.29
CA ILE A 265 -12.75 18.30 -16.02
C ILE A 265 -11.63 18.41 -14.99
N MET A 266 -10.68 17.46 -15.01
CA MET A 266 -9.52 17.50 -14.12
C MET A 266 -8.48 18.53 -14.63
N PRO A 267 -8.12 19.56 -13.85
CA PRO A 267 -7.23 20.63 -14.32
C PRO A 267 -5.77 20.16 -14.41
N LYS A 268 -5.13 20.43 -15.56
CA LYS A 268 -3.84 19.84 -15.91
C LYS A 268 -2.60 20.57 -15.38
N LYS A 269 -2.66 21.87 -14.96
CA LYS A 269 -1.60 22.64 -14.25
C LYS A 269 -2.02 24.12 -14.02
N ASP A 270 -2.68 24.47 -12.91
CA ASP A 270 -3.08 25.86 -12.57
C ASP A 270 -3.30 26.06 -11.04
N PRO A 271 -3.45 27.30 -10.48
CA PRO A 271 -3.77 27.58 -9.08
C PRO A 271 -4.99 26.83 -8.53
N GLU A 272 -5.93 26.48 -9.40
CA GLU A 272 -7.08 25.63 -9.11
C GLU A 272 -6.66 24.23 -8.67
N ARG A 273 -5.67 23.61 -9.33
CA ARG A 273 -5.15 22.28 -8.93
C ARG A 273 -4.49 22.36 -7.54
N LYS A 274 -3.84 23.46 -7.22
CA LYS A 274 -3.26 23.69 -5.88
C LYS A 274 -4.37 23.79 -4.85
N LEU A 275 -5.40 24.62 -5.09
CA LEU A 275 -6.55 24.80 -4.21
C LEU A 275 -7.37 23.50 -4.03
N PHE A 276 -7.59 22.76 -5.13
CA PHE A 276 -8.26 21.46 -5.12
C PHE A 276 -7.46 20.43 -4.32
N ASN A 277 -6.14 20.37 -4.51
CA ASN A 277 -5.28 19.48 -3.73
C ASN A 277 -5.25 19.87 -2.26
N GLU A 278 -5.22 21.17 -1.93
CA GLU A 278 -5.31 21.67 -0.55
C GLU A 278 -6.63 21.25 0.11
N MET A 279 -7.76 21.45 -0.58
CA MET A 279 -9.08 21.01 -0.11
C MET A 279 -9.16 19.49 0.06
N GLN A 280 -8.63 18.71 -0.89
CA GLN A 280 -8.57 17.24 -0.79
C GLN A 280 -7.68 16.80 0.38
N ASN A 281 -6.55 17.48 0.60
CA ASN A 281 -5.66 17.20 1.72
C ASN A 281 -6.30 17.54 3.08
N THR A 282 -6.99 18.68 3.20
CA THR A 282 -7.75 19.03 4.42
C THR A 282 -8.84 18.01 4.69
N THR A 283 -9.57 17.58 3.66
CA THR A 283 -10.61 16.54 3.75
C THR A 283 -10.01 15.19 4.19
N PHE A 284 -8.88 14.81 3.59
CA PHE A 284 -8.16 13.59 3.92
C PHE A 284 -7.61 13.60 5.35
N ASN A 285 -7.04 14.72 5.80
CA ASN A 285 -6.50 14.88 7.14
C ASN A 285 -7.61 14.81 8.21
N LEU A 286 -8.74 15.48 7.97
CA LEU A 286 -9.90 15.40 8.86
C LEU A 286 -10.40 13.96 9.00
N ARG A 287 -10.51 13.24 7.88
CA ARG A 287 -10.89 11.82 7.87
C ARG A 287 -9.91 10.96 8.67
N LYS A 288 -8.60 11.16 8.46
CA LYS A 288 -7.54 10.42 9.15
C LYS A 288 -7.62 10.62 10.67
N ILE A 289 -7.78 11.85 11.14
CA ILE A 289 -7.88 12.19 12.57
C ILE A 289 -9.08 11.49 13.22
N ILE A 290 -10.24 11.51 12.57
CA ILE A 290 -11.47 10.90 13.12
C ILE A 290 -11.36 9.37 13.18
N ILE A 291 -10.78 8.75 12.15
CA ILE A 291 -10.58 7.29 12.11
C ILE A 291 -9.53 6.85 13.13
N GLU A 292 -8.41 7.56 13.24
CA GLU A 292 -7.36 7.27 14.22
C GLU A 292 -7.88 7.39 15.66
N ALA A 293 -8.65 8.44 15.96
CA ALA A 293 -9.26 8.62 17.27
C ALA A 293 -10.29 7.51 17.60
N HIS A 294 -11.06 7.05 16.61
CA HIS A 294 -11.98 5.92 16.78
C HIS A 294 -11.25 4.60 17.09
N ASN A 295 -10.18 4.31 16.33
CA ASN A 295 -9.42 3.08 16.48
C ASN A 295 -8.71 3.02 17.84
N GLN A 296 -8.09 4.12 18.28
CA GLN A 296 -7.42 4.22 19.58
C GLN A 296 -8.39 3.95 20.75
N MET A 297 -9.63 4.44 20.66
CA MET A 297 -10.62 4.16 21.69
C MET A 297 -11.11 2.71 21.65
N CYS A 298 -11.29 2.12 20.47
CA CYS A 298 -11.67 0.72 20.34
C CYS A 298 -10.62 -0.22 20.94
N GLU A 299 -9.34 0.12 20.83
CA GLU A 299 -8.23 -0.63 21.44
C GLU A 299 -8.23 -0.55 22.98
N LEU A 300 -8.57 0.61 23.54
CA LEU A 300 -8.68 0.83 24.99
C LEU A 300 -9.87 0.09 25.64
N LEU A 301 -10.92 -0.21 24.88
CA LEU A 301 -12.10 -0.95 25.34
C LEU A 301 -11.93 -2.48 25.31
N ILE A 302 -10.81 -2.97 24.77
CA ILE A 302 -10.48 -4.41 24.68
C ILE A 302 -9.51 -4.85 25.79
N GLN A 303 -8.99 -3.89 26.59
CA GLN A 303 -8.18 -4.13 27.79
C GLN A 303 -9.05 -4.21 29.05
#